data_AF-A0A8B5XHH2-F1
#
_entry.id   AF-A0A8B5XHH2-F1
#
_cell.length_a   1.000
_cell.length_b   1.000
_cell.length_c   1.000
_cell.angle_alpha   90.00
_cell.angle_beta   90.00
_cell.angle_gamma   90.00
#
_symmetry.space_group_name_H-M   'P 1'
#
loop_
_entity.id
_entity.type
_entity.pdbx_description
1 polymer ?
#
loop_
_entity_poly.entity_id
_entity_poly.type
_entity_poly.pdbx_seq_one_letter_code
_entity_poly.pdbx_strand_id
1 'polypeptide(L)'
;MTTREKELKAIEQQLKSDLADAEKEIEQLDDQVRDFGETSELAEGADNHPGDDSDRLTEQQRLLTIRGQLAARKADIEHAIEKAASGEFGVCERCGNQIPSGRLEALPFARYCVDCQEILDRDGVEMV
;
A
#
# COMPACT_ATOMS: atom_id res chain seq x y z
N MET A 1 2.55 29.94 -13.46
CA MET A 1 2.89 28.58 -13.00
C MET A 1 4.26 28.64 -12.37
N THR A 2 4.29 28.60 -11.04
CA THR A 2 5.53 28.52 -10.26
C THR A 2 6.15 27.12 -10.40
N THR A 3 7.46 26.99 -10.16
CA THR A 3 8.16 25.68 -10.23
C THR A 3 7.50 24.63 -9.32
N ARG A 4 7.07 25.06 -8.13
CA ARG A 4 6.38 24.23 -7.13
C ARG A 4 5.04 23.69 -7.62
N GLU A 5 4.23 24.49 -8.31
CA GLU A 5 2.94 24.02 -8.88
C GLU A 5 3.14 22.94 -9.96
N LYS A 6 4.24 23.00 -10.72
CA LYS A 6 4.56 21.98 -11.72
C LYS A 6 5.03 20.67 -11.08
N GLU A 7 5.88 20.77 -10.05
CA GLU A 7 6.35 19.61 -9.28
C GLU A 7 5.19 18.86 -8.61
N LEU A 8 4.28 19.60 -7.97
CA LEU A 8 3.09 19.02 -7.34
C LEU A 8 2.19 18.28 -8.33
N LYS A 9 1.97 18.84 -9.53
CA LYS A 9 1.21 18.16 -10.58
C LYS A 9 1.89 16.91 -11.11
N ALA A 10 3.23 16.92 -11.22
CA ALA A 10 3.98 15.72 -11.63
C ALA A 10 3.82 14.60 -10.60
N ILE A 11 3.90 14.95 -9.30
CA ILE A 11 3.68 14.00 -8.21
C ILE A 11 2.24 13.47 -8.20
N GLU A 12 1.23 14.34 -8.40
CA GLU A 12 -0.17 13.92 -8.51
C GLU A 12 -0.40 12.93 -9.67
N GLN A 13 0.23 13.17 -10.82
CA GLN A 13 0.16 12.25 -11.95
C GLN A 13 0.85 10.92 -11.64
N GLN A 14 1.99 10.95 -10.96
CA GLN A 14 2.67 9.73 -10.52
C GLN A 14 1.78 8.92 -9.56
N LEU A 15 1.18 9.56 -8.56
CA LEU A 15 0.27 8.91 -7.61
C LEU A 15 -0.93 8.24 -8.30
N LYS A 16 -1.47 8.86 -9.35
CA LYS A 16 -2.56 8.25 -10.13
C LYS A 16 -2.12 7.01 -10.90
N SER A 17 -0.89 6.99 -11.42
CA SER A 17 -0.31 5.79 -12.03
C SER A 17 -0.12 4.69 -10.99
N ASP A 18 0.52 5.03 -9.86
CA ASP A 18 0.78 4.10 -8.77
C ASP A 18 -0.52 3.50 -8.20
N LEU A 19 -1.60 4.30 -8.15
CA LEU A 19 -2.93 3.82 -7.74
C LEU A 19 -3.44 2.73 -8.69
N ALA A 20 -3.40 2.98 -10.00
CA ALA A 20 -3.88 2.03 -10.99
C ALA A 20 -3.05 0.73 -10.98
N ASP A 21 -1.74 0.84 -10.79
CA ASP A 21 -0.85 -0.31 -10.67
C ASP A 21 -1.16 -1.14 -9.41
N ALA A 22 -1.34 -0.47 -8.26
CA ALA A 22 -1.72 -1.13 -7.01
C ALA A 22 -3.08 -1.82 -7.09
N GLU A 23 -4.07 -1.20 -7.74
CA GLU A 23 -5.39 -1.80 -7.96
C GLU A 23 -5.30 -3.09 -8.78
N LYS A 24 -4.53 -3.05 -9.86
CA LYS A 24 -4.30 -4.23 -10.71
C LYS A 24 -3.57 -5.33 -9.97
N GLU A 25 -2.57 -5.00 -9.15
CA GLU A 25 -1.83 -5.99 -8.38
C GLU A 25 -2.71 -6.66 -7.30
N ILE A 26 -3.59 -5.88 -6.65
CA ILE A 26 -4.58 -6.41 -5.71
C ILE A 26 -5.55 -7.37 -6.41
N GLU A 27 -6.06 -7.00 -7.59
CA GLU A 27 -6.95 -7.86 -8.39
C GLU A 27 -6.26 -9.19 -8.74
N GLN A 28 -5.01 -9.14 -9.20
CA GLN A 28 -4.23 -10.34 -9.51
C GLN A 28 -3.97 -11.24 -8.30
N LEU A 29 -3.78 -10.65 -7.12
CA LEU A 29 -3.63 -11.41 -5.88
C LEU A 29 -4.96 -12.01 -5.42
N ASP A 30 -6.07 -11.30 -5.58
CA ASP A 30 -7.42 -11.80 -5.28
C ASP A 30 -7.76 -13.02 -6.15
N ASP A 31 -7.42 -12.97 -7.45
CA ASP A 31 -7.58 -14.11 -8.35
C ASP A 31 -6.71 -15.31 -7.94
N GLN A 32 -5.44 -15.08 -7.58
CA GLN A 32 -4.56 -16.14 -7.08
C GLN A 32 -5.11 -16.78 -5.81
N VAL A 33 -5.53 -15.98 -4.83
CA VAL A 33 -6.10 -16.49 -3.57
C VAL A 33 -7.38 -17.30 -3.82
N ARG A 34 -8.19 -16.93 -4.81
CA ARG A 34 -9.38 -17.69 -5.21
C ARG A 34 -9.02 -19.05 -5.83
N ASP A 35 -8.05 -19.09 -6.74
CA ASP A 35 -7.57 -20.34 -7.38
C ASP A 35 -7.07 -21.36 -6.32
N PHE A 36 -6.39 -20.89 -5.28
CA PHE A 36 -6.00 -21.73 -4.13
C PHE A 36 -7.20 -22.33 -3.38
N GLY A 37 -8.34 -21.64 -3.33
CA GLY A 37 -9.58 -22.13 -2.70
C GLY A 37 -10.33 -23.15 -3.57
N GLU A 38 -10.48 -22.88 -4.86
CA GLU A 38 -11.21 -23.75 -5.80
C GLU A 38 -10.48 -25.09 -6.04
N THR A 39 -9.15 -25.05 -6.06
CA THR A 39 -8.32 -26.26 -6.14
C THR A 39 -8.45 -27.15 -4.90
N SER A 40 -8.82 -26.60 -3.73
CA SER A 40 -9.10 -27.39 -2.52
C SER A 40 -10.42 -28.16 -2.62
N GLU A 41 -11.46 -27.57 -3.22
CA GLU A 41 -12.77 -28.23 -3.40
C GLU A 41 -12.73 -29.30 -4.50
N LEU A 42 -11.91 -29.12 -5.54
CA LEU A 42 -11.71 -30.10 -6.62
C LEU A 42 -10.77 -31.26 -6.21
N ALA A 43 -9.96 -31.10 -5.16
CA ALA A 43 -8.97 -32.07 -4.71
C ALA A 43 -9.50 -33.06 -3.65
N GLU A 44 -10.79 -33.03 -3.29
CA GLU A 44 -11.41 -34.00 -2.36
C GLU A 44 -11.38 -35.47 -2.87
N GLY A 45 -10.80 -35.72 -4.06
CA GLY A 45 -10.57 -37.06 -4.61
C GLY A 45 -9.14 -37.33 -5.14
N ALA A 46 -8.20 -36.39 -4.97
CA ALA A 46 -6.80 -36.56 -5.36
C ALA A 46 -5.94 -36.78 -4.11
N ASP A 47 -4.89 -37.59 -4.25
CA ASP A 47 -3.94 -37.99 -3.19
C ASP A 47 -3.20 -36.76 -2.61
N ASN A 48 -3.85 -36.01 -1.72
CA ASN A 48 -3.25 -34.88 -1.02
C ASN A 48 -2.31 -35.43 0.05
N HIS A 49 -1.00 -35.23 -0.14
CA HIS A 49 -0.04 -35.51 0.91
C HIS A 49 -0.20 -34.43 2.00
N PRO A 50 -0.25 -34.77 3.30
CA PRO A 50 -0.43 -33.79 4.37
C PRO A 50 0.68 -32.70 4.44
N GLY A 51 1.80 -32.90 3.73
CA GLY A 51 2.83 -31.87 3.54
C GLY A 51 2.44 -30.78 2.53
N ASP A 52 1.73 -31.14 1.46
CA ASP A 52 1.30 -30.19 0.42
C ASP A 52 0.23 -29.23 0.94
N ASP A 53 -0.64 -29.67 1.84
CA ASP A 53 -1.65 -28.80 2.47
C ASP A 53 -1.03 -27.73 3.38
N SER A 54 0.08 -28.05 4.07
CA SER A 54 0.78 -27.09 4.94
C SER A 54 1.51 -26.01 4.13
N ASP A 55 2.13 -26.39 3.01
CA ASP A 55 2.82 -25.44 2.12
C ASP A 55 1.81 -24.51 1.43
N ARG A 56 0.63 -25.02 1.04
CA ARG A 56 -0.46 -24.23 0.43
C ARG A 56 -1.06 -23.21 1.37
N LEU A 57 -1.36 -23.58 2.62
CA LEU A 57 -1.86 -22.65 3.63
C LEU A 57 -0.84 -21.54 3.92
N THR A 58 0.45 -21.90 3.96
CA THR A 58 1.53 -20.93 4.17
C THR A 58 1.60 -19.92 3.02
N GLU A 59 1.51 -20.39 1.76
CA GLU A 59 1.51 -19.51 0.60
C GLU A 59 0.26 -18.62 0.54
N GLN A 60 -0.93 -19.18 0.84
CA GLN A 60 -2.15 -18.39 0.91
C GLN A 60 -2.05 -17.26 1.96
N GLN A 61 -1.52 -17.57 3.15
CA GLN A 61 -1.32 -16.56 4.19
C GLN A 61 -0.30 -15.49 3.75
N ARG A 62 0.75 -15.88 3.03
CA ARG A 62 1.72 -14.95 2.44
C ARG A 62 1.06 -14.00 1.43
N LEU A 63 0.23 -14.52 0.52
CA LEU A 63 -0.50 -13.71 -0.46
C LEU A 63 -1.46 -12.73 0.21
N LEU A 64 -2.21 -13.17 1.22
CA LEU A 64 -3.10 -12.30 1.99
C LEU A 64 -2.34 -11.19 2.72
N THR A 65 -1.14 -11.47 3.24
CA THR A 65 -0.28 -10.46 3.87
C THR A 65 0.15 -9.40 2.86
N ILE A 66 0.62 -9.80 1.68
CA ILE A 66 1.04 -8.89 0.60
C ILE A 66 -0.16 -8.04 0.16
N ARG A 67 -1.32 -8.66 -0.04
CA ARG A 67 -2.56 -7.95 -0.40
C ARG A 67 -2.93 -6.89 0.64
N GLY A 68 -2.84 -7.22 1.93
CA GLY A 68 -3.10 -6.27 3.02
C GLY A 68 -2.17 -5.06 2.98
N GLN A 69 -0.87 -5.29 2.71
CA GLN A 69 0.12 -4.22 2.56
C GLN A 69 -0.17 -3.32 1.34
N LEU A 70 -0.53 -3.93 0.20
CA LEU A 70 -0.92 -3.17 -1.00
C LEU A 70 -2.20 -2.37 -0.79
N ALA A 71 -3.20 -2.92 -0.10
CA ALA A 71 -4.43 -2.21 0.23
C ALA A 71 -4.18 -1.00 1.16
N ALA A 72 -3.30 -1.14 2.15
CA ALA A 72 -2.88 -0.01 2.99
C ALA A 72 -2.18 1.08 2.16
N ARG A 73 -1.24 0.68 1.29
CA ARG A 73 -0.55 1.60 0.38
C ARG A 73 -1.52 2.29 -0.58
N LYS A 74 -2.51 1.56 -1.12
CA LYS A 74 -3.57 2.11 -1.96
C LYS A 74 -4.30 3.24 -1.23
N ALA A 75 -4.72 2.99 0.01
CA ALA A 75 -5.41 3.99 0.83
C ALA A 75 -4.53 5.23 1.11
N ASP A 76 -3.22 5.05 1.30
CA ASP A 76 -2.27 6.17 1.43
C ASP A 76 -2.19 7.02 0.15
N ILE A 77 -2.17 6.37 -1.02
CA ILE A 77 -2.13 7.04 -2.31
C ILE A 77 -3.43 7.80 -2.58
N GLU A 78 -4.59 7.19 -2.35
CA GLU A 78 -5.91 7.83 -2.50
C GLU A 78 -5.99 9.09 -1.63
N HIS A 79 -5.59 8.98 -0.37
CA HIS A 79 -5.55 10.09 0.57
C HIS A 79 -4.62 11.22 0.10
N ALA A 80 -3.45 10.88 -0.44
CA ALA A 80 -2.52 11.85 -0.98
C ALA A 80 -3.10 12.59 -2.22
N ILE A 81 -3.84 11.89 -3.08
CA ILE A 81 -4.54 12.50 -4.23
C ILE A 81 -5.65 13.45 -3.77
N GLU A 82 -6.43 13.07 -2.76
CA GLU A 82 -7.46 13.95 -2.17
C GLU A 82 -6.83 15.23 -1.59
N LYS A 83 -5.70 15.10 -0.90
CA LYS A 83 -4.94 16.24 -0.38
C LYS A 83 -4.40 17.14 -1.50
N ALA A 84 -3.94 16.57 -2.61
CA ALA A 84 -3.57 17.33 -3.81
C ALA A 84 -4.74 18.13 -4.37
N ALA A 85 -5.95 17.55 -4.42
CA ALA A 85 -7.14 18.26 -4.89
C ALA A 85 -7.56 19.42 -3.97
N SER A 86 -7.37 19.27 -2.66
CA SER A 86 -7.67 20.33 -1.67
C SER A 86 -6.59 21.43 -1.58
N GLY A 87 -5.42 21.22 -2.17
CA GLY A 87 -4.27 22.14 -2.07
C GLY A 87 -3.46 22.00 -0.77
N GLU A 88 -3.76 21.01 0.08
CA GLU A 88 -3.03 20.73 1.33
C GLU A 88 -1.92 19.68 1.14
N PHE A 89 -1.56 19.36 -0.10
CA PHE A 89 -0.54 18.35 -0.38
C PHE A 89 0.83 18.75 0.16
N GLY A 90 1.52 17.77 0.76
CA GLY A 90 2.82 17.99 1.36
C GLY A 90 2.75 18.71 2.71
N VAL A 91 1.64 18.59 3.44
CA VAL A 91 1.50 19.06 4.83
C VAL A 91 1.36 17.86 5.76
N CYS A 92 2.16 17.82 6.82
CA CYS A 92 2.12 16.76 7.80
C CYS A 92 0.82 16.83 8.62
N GLU A 93 0.09 15.73 8.70
CA GLU A 93 -1.19 15.68 9.42
C GLU A 93 -1.06 15.76 10.95
N ARG A 94 0.12 15.44 11.49
CA ARG A 94 0.37 15.47 12.93
C ARG A 94 0.78 16.85 13.43
N CYS A 95 1.70 17.51 12.74
CA CYS A 95 2.28 18.78 13.20
C CYS A 95 1.92 20.00 12.33
N GLY A 96 1.29 19.80 11.17
CA GLY A 96 0.92 20.88 10.24
C GLY A 96 2.10 21.49 9.47
N ASN A 97 3.33 20.97 9.65
CA ASN A 97 4.51 21.47 8.93
C ASN A 97 4.56 20.95 7.49
N GLN A 98 5.24 21.68 6.61
CA GLN A 98 5.49 21.21 5.25
C GLN A 98 6.42 19.99 5.25
N ILE A 99 6.02 18.95 4.52
CA ILE A 99 6.82 17.76 4.28
C ILE A 99 7.94 18.14 3.29
N PRO A 100 9.20 17.78 3.58
CA PRO A 100 10.32 18.08 2.70
C PRO A 100 10.11 17.51 1.29
N SER A 101 10.43 18.28 0.25
CA SER A 101 10.29 17.83 -1.15
C SER A 101 11.03 16.51 -1.41
N GLY A 102 12.25 16.36 -0.89
CA GLY A 102 13.01 15.10 -1.04
C GLY A 102 12.32 13.87 -0.44
N ARG A 103 11.44 14.06 0.55
CA ARG A 103 10.60 12.98 1.09
C ARG A 103 9.41 12.69 0.17
N LEU A 104 8.78 13.72 -0.39
CA LEU A 104 7.70 13.57 -1.37
C LEU A 104 8.20 13.00 -2.71
N GLU A 105 9.45 13.23 -3.07
CA GLU A 105 10.09 12.62 -4.25
C GLU A 105 10.36 11.13 -4.03
N ALA A 106 10.74 10.72 -2.81
CA ALA A 106 10.98 9.31 -2.47
C ALA A 106 9.69 8.54 -2.12
N LEU A 107 8.76 9.21 -1.43
CA LEU A 107 7.50 8.68 -0.91
C LEU A 107 6.39 9.72 -1.15
N PRO A 108 5.79 9.75 -2.36
CA PRO A 108 4.81 10.76 -2.74
C PRO A 108 3.49 10.67 -1.96
N PHE A 109 3.21 9.53 -1.32
CA PHE A 109 2.04 9.29 -0.48
C PHE A 109 2.31 9.52 1.03
N ALA A 110 3.42 10.17 1.39
CA ALA A 110 3.78 10.39 2.79
C ALA A 110 2.77 11.32 3.51
N ARG A 111 2.10 10.80 4.55
CA ARG A 111 1.17 11.55 5.43
C ARG A 111 1.87 12.38 6.50
N TYR A 112 3.07 11.97 6.90
CA TYR A 112 3.82 12.56 8.02
C TYR A 112 5.21 13.02 7.60
N CYS A 113 5.71 14.08 8.26
CA CYS A 113 7.11 14.48 8.17
C CYS A 113 8.02 13.42 8.82
N VAL A 114 9.33 13.50 8.55
CA VAL A 114 10.31 12.53 9.06
C VAL A 114 10.23 12.42 10.59
N ASP A 115 10.21 13.55 11.30
CA ASP A 115 10.17 13.57 12.77
C ASP A 115 8.88 12.93 13.32
N CYS A 116 7.74 13.24 12.71
CA CYS A 116 6.45 12.70 13.13
C CYS A 116 6.32 11.21 12.84
N GLN A 117 6.88 10.76 11.71
CA GLN A 117 6.95 9.35 11.35
C GLN A 117 7.83 8.58 12.33
N GLU A 118 9.02 9.10 12.65
CA GLU A 118 9.95 8.44 13.56
C GLU A 118 9.35 8.21 14.95
N ILE A 119 8.57 9.19 15.45
CA ILE A 119 7.85 9.03 16.71
C ILE A 119 6.75 7.96 16.59
N LEU A 120 5.98 7.94 15.50
CA LEU A 120 4.93 6.92 15.29
C LEU A 120 5.51 5.51 15.18
N ASP A 121 6.62 5.36 14.46
CA ASP A 121 7.31 4.07 14.30
C ASP A 121 7.84 3.58 15.65
N ARG A 122 8.38 4.47 16.48
CA ARG A 122 8.84 4.13 17.84
C ARG A 122 7.69 3.74 18.76
N ASP A 123 6.60 4.49 18.73
CA ASP A 123 5.41 4.23 19.56
C ASP A 123 4.67 2.96 19.11
N GLY A 124 4.76 2.59 17.82
CA GLY A 124 4.20 1.35 17.27
C GLY A 124 4.94 0.07 17.67
N VAL A 125 6.23 0.17 18.02
CA VAL A 125 7.04 -0.97 18.50
C VAL A 125 6.70 -1.34 19.95
N GLU A 126 6.09 -0.46 20.74
CA GLU A 126 5.66 -0.78 22.12
C GLU A 126 4.34 -1.56 22.21
N MET A 127 3.62 -1.77 21.09
CA MET A 127 2.34 -2.49 21.06
C MET A 127 2.40 -3.91 20.47
N VAL A 128 3.59 -4.50 20.31
CA VAL A 128 3.78 -5.89 19.83
C VAL A 128 4.43 -6.77 20.89
#